data_AF-A0A349PQB4-F1
#
_entry.id   AF-A0A349PQB4-F1
#
_cell.length_a   1.000
_cell.length_b   1.000
_cell.length_c   1.000
_cell.angle_alpha   90.00
_cell.angle_beta   90.00
_cell.angle_gamma   90.00
#
_symmetry.space_group_name_H-M   'P 1'
#
loop_
_entity.id
_entity.type
_entity.pdbx_description
1 polymer ?
#
loop_
_entity_poly.entity_id
_entity_poly.type
_entity_poly.pdbx_seq_one_letter_code
_entity_poly.pdbx_strand_id
1 'polypeptide(L)'
;MKAGAKIAIGVFSLSAIVYLLSDRARIVRQAKKWLNVRETGQNQGFNDPKFEALIKELSGFKKSEEWCVMFAKLVWLRSIPKNYREAAAKLISKSSQQTWANFNKDKSGLFEVNKKKAYKGSIVIFQRSDPSKGHAAIVTKVKKDYFETIEGNVEENSVQGVFRKKRKYDYTNKNLKLLGFINIK
;
A
#
# COMPACT_ATOMS: atom_id res chain seq x y z
N MET A 1 -42.02 -39.14 -5.01
CA MET A 1 -41.77 -37.83 -4.37
C MET A 1 -40.34 -37.40 -4.67
N LYS A 2 -40.12 -36.39 -5.52
CA LYS A 2 -38.78 -35.84 -5.81
C LYS A 2 -38.67 -34.45 -5.17
N ALA A 3 -37.77 -34.31 -4.20
CA ALA A 3 -37.47 -33.04 -3.57
C ALA A 3 -36.63 -32.17 -4.51
N GLY A 4 -37.16 -30.99 -4.85
CA GLY A 4 -36.42 -29.97 -5.59
C GLY A 4 -35.54 -29.16 -4.64
N ALA A 5 -34.22 -29.33 -4.72
CA ALA A 5 -33.26 -28.47 -4.06
C ALA A 5 -33.14 -27.13 -4.83
N LYS A 6 -33.58 -26.03 -4.21
CA LYS A 6 -33.37 -24.68 -4.74
C LYS A 6 -31.90 -24.28 -4.53
N ILE A 7 -31.17 -24.11 -5.62
CA ILE A 7 -29.82 -23.54 -5.64
C ILE A 7 -29.93 -22.05 -5.33
N ALA A 8 -29.68 -21.68 -4.07
CA ALA A 8 -29.49 -20.30 -3.64
C ALA A 8 -27.98 -20.01 -3.52
N ILE A 9 -27.27 -20.02 -4.65
CA ILE A 9 -25.86 -19.62 -4.72
C ILE A 9 -25.74 -18.73 -5.96
N GLY A 10 -25.52 -17.42 -5.81
CA GLY A 10 -25.18 -16.61 -7.00
C GLY A 10 -25.08 -15.10 -6.88
N VAL A 11 -25.85 -14.43 -6.02
CA VAL A 11 -25.94 -12.95 -6.10
C VAL A 11 -25.02 -12.21 -5.12
N PHE A 12 -24.76 -12.78 -3.93
CA PHE A 12 -23.90 -12.13 -2.92
C PHE A 12 -22.40 -12.13 -3.28
N SER A 13 -21.92 -13.15 -4.00
CA SER A 13 -20.50 -13.27 -4.34
C SER A 13 -20.07 -12.27 -5.42
N LEU A 14 -20.93 -11.97 -6.40
CA LEU A 14 -20.61 -11.06 -7.49
C LEU A 14 -20.47 -9.61 -6.99
N SER A 15 -21.39 -9.16 -6.13
CA SER A 15 -21.36 -7.82 -5.54
C SER A 15 -20.09 -7.58 -4.73
N ALA A 16 -19.70 -8.53 -3.87
CA ALA A 16 -18.47 -8.43 -3.08
C ALA A 16 -17.22 -8.30 -3.98
N ILE A 17 -17.13 -9.09 -5.06
CA ILE A 17 -16.02 -9.00 -6.02
C ILE A 17 -15.99 -7.63 -6.70
N VAL A 18 -17.14 -7.09 -7.13
CA VAL A 18 -17.21 -5.76 -7.75
C VAL A 18 -16.77 -4.67 -6.76
N TYR A 19 -17.22 -4.72 -5.50
CA TYR A 19 -16.81 -3.76 -4.48
C TYR A 19 -15.29 -3.81 -4.25
N LEU A 20 -14.71 -5.00 -4.12
CA LEU A 20 -13.26 -5.16 -3.93
C LEU A 20 -12.45 -4.63 -5.12
N LEU A 21 -12.89 -4.90 -6.35
CA LEU A 21 -12.25 -4.35 -7.54
C LEU A 21 -12.38 -2.82 -7.59
N SER A 22 -13.51 -2.27 -7.14
CA SER A 22 -13.76 -0.84 -7.08
C SER A 22 -12.84 -0.14 -6.08
N ASP A 23 -12.62 -0.74 -4.90
CA ASP A 23 -11.77 -0.18 -3.85
C ASP A 23 -10.30 -0.21 -4.26
N ARG A 24 -9.85 -1.32 -4.84
CA ARG A 24 -8.49 -1.43 -5.41
C ARG A 24 -8.25 -0.37 -6.46
N ALA A 25 -9.22 -0.11 -7.33
CA ALA A 25 -9.13 0.96 -8.32
C ALA A 25 -9.10 2.35 -7.66
N ARG A 26 -9.87 2.58 -6.59
CA ARG A 26 -9.84 3.84 -5.81
C ARG A 26 -8.46 4.09 -5.20
N ILE A 27 -7.83 3.08 -4.60
CA ILE A 27 -6.49 3.18 -4.03
C ILE A 27 -5.48 3.59 -5.11
N VAL A 28 -5.50 2.93 -6.27
CA VAL A 28 -4.58 3.26 -7.38
C VAL A 28 -4.83 4.67 -7.92
N ARG A 29 -6.10 5.09 -8.07
CA ARG A 29 -6.43 6.47 -8.47
C ARG A 29 -5.91 7.48 -7.45
N GLN A 30 -6.03 7.19 -6.16
CA GLN A 30 -5.54 8.07 -5.11
C GLN A 30 -4.02 8.18 -5.11
N ALA A 31 -3.28 7.09 -5.33
CA ALA A 31 -1.82 7.13 -5.47
C ALA A 31 -1.39 7.98 -6.69
N LYS A 32 -2.08 7.83 -7.83
CA LYS A 32 -1.77 8.57 -9.06
C LYS A 32 -1.92 10.09 -8.93
N LYS A 33 -2.80 10.58 -8.04
CA LYS A 33 -2.98 12.03 -7.80
C LYS A 33 -1.71 12.72 -7.31
N TRP A 34 -0.82 11.96 -6.69
CA TRP A 34 0.40 12.48 -6.06
C TRP A 34 1.65 12.24 -6.89
N LEU A 35 1.52 11.70 -8.11
CA LEU A 35 2.68 11.51 -8.98
C LEU A 35 3.39 12.84 -9.22
N ASN A 36 4.72 12.80 -9.18
CA ASN A 36 5.60 13.96 -9.38
C ASN A 36 5.56 15.00 -8.26
N VAL A 37 4.92 14.71 -7.12
CA VAL A 37 5.25 15.44 -5.89
C VAL A 37 6.72 15.19 -5.57
N ARG A 38 7.46 16.28 -5.33
CA ARG A 38 8.90 16.29 -5.07
C ARG A 38 9.16 16.88 -3.70
N GLU A 39 10.20 16.40 -3.06
CA GLU A 39 10.74 17.05 -1.87
C GLU A 39 11.37 18.40 -2.23
N THR A 40 11.24 19.39 -1.35
CA THR A 40 11.89 20.71 -1.49
C THR A 40 13.32 20.74 -0.92
N GLY A 41 13.81 19.59 -0.46
CA GLY A 41 15.11 19.36 0.16
C GLY A 41 15.05 18.04 0.91
N GLN A 42 16.20 17.47 1.32
CA GLN A 42 16.29 16.15 1.95
C GLN A 42 15.34 16.02 3.16
N ASN A 43 14.15 15.46 2.92
CA ASN A 43 13.04 15.33 3.87
C ASN A 43 12.62 16.65 4.55
N GLN A 44 12.71 17.79 3.88
CA GLN A 44 12.40 19.10 4.45
C GLN A 44 10.93 19.53 4.30
N GLY A 45 10.24 18.97 3.32
CA GLY A 45 8.88 19.35 2.92
C GLY A 45 8.61 18.93 1.49
N PHE A 46 7.50 19.40 0.91
CA PHE A 46 7.07 19.01 -0.44
C PHE A 46 6.72 20.22 -1.29
N ASN A 47 6.90 20.09 -2.61
CA ASN A 47 6.54 21.14 -3.56
C ASN A 47 5.02 21.28 -3.76
N ASP A 48 4.23 20.33 -3.26
CA ASP A 48 2.78 20.37 -3.25
C ASP A 48 2.29 20.62 -1.81
N PRO A 49 1.74 21.83 -1.52
CA PRO A 49 1.32 22.19 -0.17
C PRO A 49 0.13 21.35 0.32
N LYS A 50 -0.72 20.87 -0.58
CA LYS A 50 -1.86 20.02 -0.23
C LYS A 50 -1.39 18.63 0.17
N PHE A 51 -0.40 18.09 -0.55
CA PHE A 51 0.25 16.84 -0.16
C PHE A 51 0.91 16.98 1.21
N GLU A 52 1.66 18.06 1.42
CA GLU A 52 2.36 18.32 2.69
C GLU A 52 1.40 18.42 3.87
N ALA A 53 0.29 19.16 3.74
CA ALA A 53 -0.72 19.25 4.77
C ALA A 53 -1.30 17.87 5.12
N LEU A 54 -1.70 17.10 4.09
CA LEU A 54 -2.34 15.81 4.29
C LEU A 54 -1.42 14.74 4.86
N ILE A 55 -0.15 14.68 4.43
CA ILE A 55 0.79 13.69 4.97
C ILE A 55 1.14 14.05 6.42
N LYS A 56 1.32 15.33 6.76
CA LYS A 56 1.48 15.76 8.16
C LYS A 56 0.27 15.38 9.02
N GLU A 57 -0.95 15.67 8.56
CA GLU A 57 -2.19 15.37 9.27
C GLU A 57 -2.36 13.85 9.51
N LEU A 58 -2.17 13.02 8.48
CA LEU A 58 -2.57 11.61 8.53
C LEU A 58 -1.47 10.65 8.99
N SER A 59 -0.20 11.04 8.93
CA SER A 59 0.92 10.21 9.38
C SER A 59 1.80 10.84 10.44
N GLY A 60 1.59 12.12 10.77
CA GLY A 60 2.43 12.85 11.71
C GLY A 60 3.85 13.04 11.21
N PHE A 61 4.02 13.25 9.89
CA PHE A 61 5.32 13.46 9.26
C PHE A 61 6.10 14.59 9.94
N LYS A 62 7.36 14.32 10.29
CA LYS A 62 8.33 15.30 10.78
C LYS A 62 9.51 15.36 9.81
N LYS A 63 10.19 16.52 9.78
CA LYS A 63 11.39 16.73 8.95
C LYS A 63 12.44 15.65 9.26
N SER A 64 13.19 15.24 8.24
CA SER A 64 14.22 14.21 8.31
C SER A 64 13.72 12.76 8.48
N GLU A 65 12.40 12.51 8.54
CA GLU A 65 11.85 11.16 8.58
C GLU A 65 11.68 10.54 7.19
N GLU A 66 12.02 9.27 7.03
CA GLU A 66 11.63 8.48 5.84
C GLU A 66 10.09 8.38 5.77
N TRP A 67 9.49 8.67 4.61
CA TRP A 67 8.04 8.83 4.48
C TRP A 67 7.38 7.87 3.47
N CYS A 68 8.07 6.81 3.04
CA CYS A 68 7.51 5.81 2.12
C CYS A 68 6.24 5.13 2.66
N VAL A 69 6.24 4.73 3.94
CA VAL A 69 5.07 4.13 4.60
C VAL A 69 4.00 5.17 4.88
N MET A 70 4.39 6.40 5.18
CA MET A 70 3.47 7.52 5.40
C MET A 70 2.68 7.84 4.14
N PHE A 71 3.34 7.82 2.99
CA PHE A 71 2.68 7.90 1.68
C PHE A 71 1.69 6.76 1.48
N ALA A 72 2.09 5.51 1.76
CA ALA A 72 1.18 4.36 1.65
C ALA A 72 -0.03 4.50 2.59
N LYS A 73 0.18 4.96 3.83
CA LYS A 73 -0.86 5.26 4.83
C LYS A 73 -1.83 6.31 4.32
N LEU A 74 -1.32 7.44 3.83
CA LEU A 74 -2.11 8.51 3.23
C LEU A 74 -3.02 7.98 2.12
N VAL A 75 -2.45 7.21 1.19
CA VAL A 75 -3.20 6.66 0.05
C VAL A 75 -4.28 5.70 0.53
N TRP A 76 -3.96 4.78 1.45
CA TRP A 76 -4.90 3.80 1.96
C TRP A 76 -6.04 4.44 2.75
N LEU A 77 -5.74 5.25 3.77
CA LEU A 77 -6.78 5.83 4.65
C LEU A 77 -7.78 6.71 3.90
N ARG A 78 -7.36 7.33 2.78
CA ARG A 78 -8.24 8.12 1.92
C ARG A 78 -9.07 7.28 0.93
N SER A 79 -8.74 6.00 0.75
CA SER A 79 -9.27 5.18 -0.35
C SER A 79 -9.98 3.92 0.10
N ILE A 80 -9.64 3.33 1.24
CA ILE A 80 -10.29 2.11 1.71
C ILE A 80 -11.69 2.40 2.28
N PRO A 81 -12.56 1.37 2.38
CA PRO A 81 -13.87 1.49 3.01
C PRO A 81 -13.77 2.05 4.44
N LYS A 82 -14.78 2.82 4.86
CA LYS A 82 -14.76 3.55 6.14
C LYS A 82 -14.53 2.61 7.34
N ASN A 83 -15.17 1.45 7.34
CA ASN A 83 -15.04 0.43 8.39
C ASN A 83 -13.65 -0.23 8.48
N TYR A 84 -12.76 -0.02 7.51
CA TYR A 84 -11.38 -0.54 7.53
C TYR A 84 -10.38 0.51 8.06
N ARG A 85 -10.76 1.79 8.07
CA ARG A 85 -9.81 2.90 8.26
C ARG A 85 -9.19 2.91 9.65
N GLU A 86 -9.98 2.69 10.68
CA GLU A 86 -9.48 2.72 12.06
C GLU A 86 -8.47 1.59 12.29
N ALA A 87 -8.82 0.37 11.88
CA ALA A 87 -7.92 -0.78 11.97
C ALA A 87 -6.63 -0.55 11.16
N ALA A 88 -6.74 -0.09 9.91
CA ALA A 88 -5.57 0.25 9.09
C ALA A 88 -4.71 1.36 9.71
N ALA A 89 -5.32 2.39 10.29
CA ALA A 89 -4.60 3.51 10.89
C ALA A 89 -3.77 3.08 12.12
N LYS A 90 -4.26 2.11 12.89
CA LYS A 90 -3.55 1.49 14.02
C LYS A 90 -2.43 0.55 13.56
N LEU A 91 -2.66 -0.22 12.49
CA LEU A 91 -1.70 -1.21 11.99
C LEU A 91 -0.55 -0.58 11.18
N ILE A 92 -0.81 0.50 10.44
CA ILE A 92 0.20 1.19 9.64
C ILE A 92 0.99 2.17 10.52
N SER A 93 2.23 1.78 10.85
CA SER A 93 3.20 2.58 11.58
C SER A 93 4.07 3.42 10.62
N LYS A 94 5.02 4.21 11.15
CA LYS A 94 6.03 4.89 10.32
C LYS A 94 7.09 3.93 9.76
N SER A 95 7.32 2.79 10.41
CA SER A 95 8.29 1.78 9.97
C SER A 95 7.63 0.75 9.03
N SER A 96 8.30 0.42 7.93
CA SER A 96 7.82 -0.60 6.99
C SER A 96 7.80 -1.99 7.63
N GLN A 97 8.80 -2.27 8.46
CA GLN A 97 8.97 -3.56 9.14
C GLN A 97 7.97 -3.73 10.27
N GLN A 98 7.75 -2.69 11.09
CA GLN A 98 6.73 -2.72 12.13
C GLN A 98 5.33 -2.81 11.52
N THR A 99 5.08 -2.10 10.41
CA THR A 99 3.81 -2.23 9.67
C THR A 99 3.59 -3.67 9.20
N TRP A 100 4.60 -4.29 8.58
CA TRP A 100 4.53 -5.70 8.20
C TRP A 100 4.25 -6.62 9.39
N ALA A 101 4.96 -6.45 10.50
CA ALA A 101 4.76 -7.24 11.71
C ALA A 101 3.34 -7.07 12.29
N ASN A 102 2.82 -5.84 12.32
CA ASN A 102 1.46 -5.53 12.77
C ASN A 102 0.41 -6.30 11.94
N PHE A 103 0.49 -6.23 10.61
CA PHE A 103 -0.47 -6.94 9.75
C PHE A 103 -0.34 -8.45 9.79
N ASN A 104 0.86 -9.02 10.04
CA ASN A 104 1.00 -10.47 10.23
C ASN A 104 0.37 -10.95 11.55
N LYS A 105 0.34 -10.07 12.57
CA LYS A 105 -0.28 -10.35 13.87
C LYS A 105 -1.79 -10.07 13.88
N ASP A 106 -2.28 -9.26 12.94
CA ASP A 106 -3.70 -8.91 12.84
C ASP A 106 -4.59 -10.16 12.71
N LYS A 107 -5.67 -10.18 13.50
CA LYS A 107 -6.70 -11.22 13.53
C LYS A 107 -8.09 -10.68 13.22
N SER A 108 -8.21 -9.41 12.82
CA SER A 108 -9.49 -8.75 12.55
C SER A 108 -10.30 -9.41 11.41
N GLY A 109 -9.62 -10.13 10.51
CA GLY A 109 -10.23 -10.68 9.31
C GLY A 109 -10.44 -9.66 8.18
N LEU A 110 -10.14 -8.38 8.40
CA LEU A 110 -10.29 -7.30 7.41
C LEU A 110 -9.15 -7.28 6.38
N PHE A 111 -7.96 -7.78 6.75
CA PHE A 111 -6.79 -7.70 5.88
C PHE A 111 -6.21 -9.09 5.58
N GLU A 112 -5.52 -9.18 4.46
CA GLU A 112 -4.76 -10.36 4.04
C GLU A 112 -3.29 -9.97 3.82
N VAL A 113 -2.39 -10.65 4.52
CA VAL A 113 -0.96 -10.65 4.18
C VAL A 113 -0.69 -11.81 3.22
N ASN A 114 -0.18 -11.49 2.03
CA ASN A 114 0.14 -12.47 1.00
C ASN A 114 1.61 -12.33 0.58
N LYS A 115 2.39 -13.41 0.72
CA LYS A 115 3.81 -13.39 0.32
C LYS A 115 4.01 -13.55 -1.19
N LYS A 116 3.10 -14.20 -1.89
CA LYS A 116 3.31 -14.65 -3.29
C LYS A 116 2.57 -13.82 -4.33
N LYS A 117 1.40 -13.29 -3.98
CA LYS A 117 0.47 -12.69 -4.94
C LYS A 117 0.26 -11.21 -4.65
N ALA A 118 0.64 -10.39 -5.63
CA ALA A 118 0.31 -8.97 -5.63
C ALA A 118 -1.13 -8.76 -6.10
N TYR A 119 -1.82 -7.79 -5.51
CA TYR A 119 -3.07 -7.25 -6.05
C TYR A 119 -2.88 -5.76 -6.35
N LYS A 120 -3.69 -5.21 -7.25
CA LYS A 120 -3.75 -3.75 -7.40
C LYS A 120 -4.26 -3.14 -6.09
N GLY A 121 -3.68 -2.02 -5.67
CA GLY A 121 -4.02 -1.33 -4.44
C GLY A 121 -3.35 -1.90 -3.18
N SER A 122 -2.62 -3.02 -3.26
CA SER A 122 -1.88 -3.55 -2.11
C SER A 122 -0.78 -2.58 -1.65
N ILE A 123 -0.47 -2.60 -0.36
CA ILE A 123 0.83 -2.12 0.12
C ILE A 123 1.82 -3.27 -0.08
N VAL A 124 2.86 -3.04 -0.86
CA VAL A 124 4.00 -3.96 -0.92
C VAL A 124 5.03 -3.53 0.13
N ILE A 125 5.60 -4.50 0.85
CA ILE A 125 6.67 -4.26 1.82
C ILE A 125 7.97 -4.91 1.33
N PHE A 126 9.05 -4.14 1.41
CA PHE A 126 10.41 -4.57 1.18
C PHE A 126 11.24 -4.46 2.45
N GLN A 127 12.30 -5.25 2.55
CA GLN A 127 13.29 -5.24 3.63
C GLN A 127 14.67 -4.95 3.05
N ARG A 128 15.46 -4.09 3.70
CA ARG A 128 16.85 -3.81 3.31
C ARG A 128 17.79 -4.86 3.92
N SER A 129 19.09 -4.75 3.67
CA SER A 129 20.10 -5.60 4.31
C SER A 129 20.01 -5.55 5.83
N ASP A 130 19.81 -4.36 6.38
CA ASP A 130 19.41 -4.14 7.77
C ASP A 130 17.92 -4.54 7.94
N PRO A 131 17.60 -5.59 8.74
CA PRO A 131 16.24 -6.07 8.89
C PRO A 131 15.30 -5.10 9.60
N SER A 132 15.81 -4.08 10.28
CA SER A 132 15.02 -3.01 10.90
C SER A 132 14.55 -1.96 9.88
N LYS A 133 15.19 -1.93 8.69
CA LYS A 133 14.93 -0.96 7.62
C LYS A 133 14.25 -1.63 6.43
N GLY A 134 13.54 -0.83 5.66
CA GLY A 134 12.79 -1.34 4.52
C GLY A 134 12.17 -0.23 3.71
N HIS A 135 11.23 -0.61 2.85
CA HIS A 135 10.49 0.32 2.02
C HIS A 135 9.05 -0.17 1.85
N ALA A 136 8.14 0.76 1.56
CA ALA A 136 6.75 0.42 1.27
C ALA A 136 6.26 1.20 0.06
N ALA A 137 5.38 0.59 -0.72
CA ALA A 137 4.83 1.20 -1.92
C ALA A 137 3.41 0.72 -2.21
N ILE A 138 2.70 1.43 -3.09
CA ILE A 138 1.36 1.05 -3.54
C ILE A 138 1.45 0.34 -4.89
N VAL A 139 0.98 -0.90 -4.97
CA VAL A 139 0.92 -1.66 -6.22
C VAL A 139 -0.17 -1.08 -7.13
N THR A 140 0.19 -0.73 -8.36
CA THR A 140 -0.73 -0.14 -9.34
C THR A 140 -1.03 -1.04 -10.53
N LYS A 141 -0.14 -1.99 -10.82
CA LYS A 141 -0.30 -2.97 -11.90
C LYS A 141 0.39 -4.26 -11.52
N VAL A 142 -0.23 -5.38 -11.87
CA VAL A 142 0.29 -6.72 -11.63
C VAL A 142 0.49 -7.39 -12.98
N LYS A 143 1.67 -7.97 -13.19
CA LYS A 143 2.02 -8.81 -14.34
C LYS A 143 2.61 -10.12 -13.82
N LYS A 144 2.87 -11.06 -14.73
CA LYS A 144 3.38 -12.40 -14.39
C LYS A 144 4.72 -12.31 -13.65
N ASP A 145 5.68 -11.58 -14.22
CA ASP A 145 7.06 -11.58 -13.72
C ASP A 145 7.45 -10.30 -12.96
N TYR A 146 6.55 -9.31 -12.94
CA TYR A 146 6.79 -8.03 -12.30
C TYR A 146 5.50 -7.36 -11.88
N PHE A 147 5.62 -6.28 -11.11
CA PHE A 147 4.54 -5.37 -10.80
C PHE A 147 5.03 -3.92 -10.90
N GLU A 148 4.10 -3.00 -11.07
CA GLU A 148 4.38 -1.56 -11.08
C GLU A 148 3.83 -0.94 -9.80
N THR A 149 4.59 -0.02 -9.23
CA THR A 149 4.27 0.66 -7.98
C THR A 149 4.25 2.18 -8.18
N ILE A 150 3.57 2.86 -7.26
CA ILE A 150 3.81 4.28 -6.97
C ILE A 150 4.33 4.32 -5.55
N GLU A 151 5.47 4.97 -5.37
CA GLU A 151 6.25 4.94 -4.13
C GLU A 151 6.58 6.37 -3.71
N GLY A 152 6.46 6.65 -2.43
CA GLY A 152 6.97 7.89 -1.84
C GLY A 152 8.38 7.70 -1.34
N ASN A 153 9.13 8.80 -1.20
CA ASN A 153 10.51 8.82 -0.72
C ASN A 153 11.44 7.95 -1.57
N VAL A 154 11.30 8.05 -2.89
CA VAL A 154 12.20 7.43 -3.87
C VAL A 154 12.80 8.49 -4.77
N GLU A 155 14.02 8.25 -5.23
CA GLU A 155 14.77 9.21 -6.05
C GLU A 155 14.48 9.04 -7.55
N GLU A 156 14.37 10.17 -8.24
CA GLU A 156 14.40 10.30 -9.70
C GLU A 156 15.07 11.62 -10.08
N ASN A 157 16.09 11.58 -10.94
CA ASN A 157 16.91 12.74 -11.31
C ASN A 157 17.46 13.51 -10.09
N SER A 158 18.02 12.77 -9.13
CA SER A 158 18.59 13.32 -7.88
C SER A 158 17.60 14.06 -6.97
N VAL A 159 16.29 13.90 -7.21
CA VAL A 159 15.23 14.47 -6.37
C VAL A 159 14.39 13.33 -5.79
N GLN A 160 14.18 13.34 -4.48
CA GLN A 160 13.26 12.41 -3.82
C GLN A 160 11.81 12.88 -3.98
N GLY A 161 10.89 11.93 -4.12
CA GLY A 161 9.49 12.25 -4.38
C GLY A 161 8.59 11.04 -4.53
N VAL A 162 7.43 11.26 -5.15
CA VAL A 162 6.43 10.25 -5.48
C VAL A 162 6.56 9.85 -6.94
N PHE A 163 7.14 8.68 -7.18
CA PHE A 163 7.45 8.22 -8.54
C PHE A 163 6.97 6.80 -8.81
N ARG A 164 6.95 6.43 -10.09
CA ARG A 164 6.63 5.07 -10.53
C ARG A 164 7.88 4.22 -10.48
N LYS A 165 7.77 2.99 -10.00
CA LYS A 165 8.83 1.99 -10.12
C LYS A 165 8.29 0.69 -10.70
N LYS A 166 9.14 -0.01 -11.45
CA LYS A 166 8.90 -1.39 -11.88
C LYS A 166 9.67 -2.29 -10.93
N ARG A 167 8.99 -3.25 -10.31
CA ARG A 167 9.54 -4.14 -9.27
C ARG A 167 9.38 -5.59 -9.70
N LYS A 168 10.40 -6.42 -9.46
CA LYS A 168 10.36 -7.87 -9.69
C LYS A 168 9.87 -8.58 -8.43
N TYR A 169 9.36 -9.81 -8.59
CA TYR A 169 9.10 -10.71 -7.46
C TYR A 169 10.40 -11.32 -6.95
N ASP A 170 11.25 -10.50 -6.33
CA ASP A 170 12.58 -10.88 -5.87
C ASP A 170 12.61 -11.03 -4.34
N TYR A 171 12.56 -12.27 -3.89
CA TYR A 171 12.57 -12.66 -2.47
C TYR A 171 13.97 -12.92 -1.92
N THR A 172 15.01 -12.77 -2.73
CA THR A 172 16.40 -13.07 -2.36
C THR A 172 17.32 -11.85 -2.42
N ASN A 173 16.84 -10.72 -2.96
CA ASN A 173 17.58 -9.47 -3.03
C ASN A 173 18.16 -9.04 -1.66
N LYS A 174 19.49 -8.90 -1.56
CA LYS A 174 20.14 -8.49 -0.30
C LYS A 174 19.95 -7.02 0.05
N ASN A 175 19.64 -6.16 -0.92
CA ASN A 175 19.52 -4.71 -0.73
C ASN A 175 18.07 -4.26 -0.54
N LEU A 176 17.12 -4.94 -1.17
CA LEU A 176 15.70 -4.63 -1.11
C LEU A 176 14.84 -5.88 -1.37
N LYS A 177 14.85 -6.82 -0.42
CA LYS A 177 14.11 -8.07 -0.45
C LYS A 177 12.61 -7.84 -0.41
N LEU A 178 11.84 -8.45 -1.29
CA LEU A 178 10.38 -8.48 -1.19
C LEU A 178 9.94 -9.33 0.01
N LEU A 179 9.18 -8.77 0.95
CA LEU A 179 8.54 -9.53 2.03
C LEU A 179 7.14 -10.03 1.63
N GLY A 180 6.39 -9.19 0.94
CA GLY A 180 5.06 -9.53 0.42
C GLY A 180 4.13 -8.33 0.33
N PHE A 181 2.84 -8.62 0.37
CA PHE A 181 1.76 -7.69 0.06
C PHE A 181 0.72 -7.69 1.17
N ILE A 182 0.24 -6.51 1.54
CA ILE A 182 -0.87 -6.28 2.46
C ILE A 182 -2.07 -5.86 1.63
N ASN A 183 -3.18 -6.57 1.79
CA ASN A 183 -4.39 -6.43 0.97
C ASN A 183 -5.62 -6.17 1.84
N ILE A 184 -6.58 -5.44 1.29
CA ILE A 184 -7.97 -5.49 1.76
C ILE A 184 -8.60 -6.82 1.32
N LYS A 185 -9.36 -7.45 2.22
CA LYS A 185 -10.14 -8.66 1.94
C LYS A 185 -11.52 -8.33 1.41
#